data_AF-A0A949GNE4-F1
#
_entry.id   AF-A0A949GNE4-F1
#
_cell.length_a   1.000
_cell.length_b   1.000
_cell.length_c   1.000
_cell.angle_alpha   90.00
_cell.angle_beta   90.00
_cell.angle_gamma   90.00
#
_symmetry.space_group_name_H-M   'P 1'
#
loop_
_entity.id
_entity.type
_entity.pdbx_description
1 polymer ?
#
loop_
_entity_poly.entity_id
_entity_poly.type
_entity_poly.pdbx_seq_one_letter_code
_entity_poly.pdbx_strand_id
1 'polypeptide(L)'
;GVGVTTDRKRRAPVDSCMQPLARFCDCRVWSEESADGMLRYVFFGMKADVEAARFLHDLIEITFETESTTFRHGDIYRTLRGGDRRVALNSFQVGLASGIAAKLAALKAARQGSVPKSTGFDLVAAKHAVVDEEIARLGLNFTSRATTARRFVHGGAYAAGKAAGALFEPTAVLTS
;
A
#
# COMPACT_ATOMS: atom_id res chain seq x y z
N GLY A 1 11.67 2.62 14.19
CA GLY A 1 10.95 2.56 12.91
C GLY A 1 11.84 3.07 11.79
N VAL A 2 11.57 2.67 10.54
CA VAL A 2 12.25 3.18 9.35
C VAL A 2 11.28 4.08 8.59
N GLY A 3 11.71 5.31 8.28
CA GLY A 3 10.93 6.22 7.47
C GLY A 3 11.30 6.12 6.00
N VAL A 4 10.30 6.01 5.14
CA VAL A 4 10.40 6.08 3.68
C VAL A 4 9.87 7.43 3.24
N THR A 5 10.75 8.24 2.67
CA THR A 5 10.40 9.55 2.12
C THR A 5 9.82 9.37 0.72
N THR A 6 8.68 9.99 0.46
CA THR A 6 8.13 10.08 -0.90
C THR A 6 8.58 11.38 -1.56
N ASP A 7 8.53 11.45 -2.88
CA ASP A 7 8.75 12.68 -3.66
C ASP A 7 7.50 13.59 -3.70
N ARG A 8 6.48 13.30 -2.88
CA ARG A 8 5.14 13.89 -2.98
C ARG A 8 4.82 14.73 -1.75
N LYS A 9 4.30 15.95 -1.95
CA LYS A 9 3.75 16.80 -0.86
C LYS A 9 2.30 16.48 -0.48
N ARG A 10 1.60 15.74 -1.33
CA ARG A 10 0.18 15.42 -1.17
C ARG A 10 -0.06 13.96 -1.44
N ARG A 11 -1.10 13.41 -0.79
CA ARG A 11 -1.46 12.01 -0.99
C ARG A 11 -1.89 11.72 -2.43
N ALA A 12 -1.42 10.60 -2.95
CA ALA A 12 -1.77 9.99 -4.23
C ALA A 12 -2.46 8.62 -3.99
N PRO A 13 -3.06 7.99 -5.02
CA PRO A 13 -3.74 6.71 -4.83
C PRO A 13 -2.85 5.59 -4.24
N VAL A 14 -1.55 5.56 -4.59
CA VAL A 14 -0.57 4.59 -4.05
C VAL A 14 -0.49 4.58 -2.52
N ASP A 15 -0.73 5.73 -1.89
CA ASP A 15 -0.68 5.87 -0.43
C ASP A 15 -1.77 5.09 0.31
N SER A 16 -2.84 4.71 -0.39
CA SER A 16 -3.87 3.85 0.19
C SER A 16 -3.39 2.42 0.40
N CYS A 17 -2.27 2.02 -0.22
CA CYS A 17 -1.62 0.73 0.00
C CYS A 17 -0.82 0.65 1.30
N MET A 18 -0.47 1.78 1.94
CA MET A 18 0.45 1.80 3.09
C MET A 18 -0.07 1.00 4.28
N GLN A 19 -1.36 1.16 4.61
CA GLN A 19 -1.98 0.42 5.72
C GLN A 19 -2.10 -1.10 5.42
N PRO A 20 -2.61 -1.54 4.25
CA PRO A 20 -2.56 -2.94 3.83
C PRO A 20 -1.15 -3.54 3.83
N LEU A 21 -0.16 -2.81 3.31
CA LEU A 21 1.25 -3.20 3.28
C LEU A 21 1.80 -3.43 4.70
N ALA A 22 1.61 -2.45 5.59
CA ALA A 22 2.07 -2.57 6.96
C ALA A 22 1.44 -3.79 7.66
N ARG A 23 0.14 -4.01 7.48
CA ARG A 23 -0.54 -5.20 8.02
C ARG A 23 0.00 -6.51 7.42
N PHE A 24 0.30 -6.53 6.13
CA PHE A 24 0.89 -7.70 5.47
C PHE A 24 2.23 -8.08 6.12
N CYS A 25 3.06 -7.08 6.40
CA CYS A 25 4.37 -7.20 7.04
C CYS A 25 4.33 -7.17 8.57
N ASP A 26 3.17 -7.27 9.24
CA ASP A 26 3.06 -7.20 10.71
C ASP A 26 3.67 -5.92 11.34
N CYS A 27 3.68 -4.83 10.58
CA CYS A 27 4.13 -3.51 10.98
C CYS A 27 2.96 -2.58 11.33
N ARG A 28 3.26 -1.53 12.11
CA ARG A 28 2.46 -0.30 12.20
C ARG A 28 3.01 0.72 11.20
N VAL A 29 2.13 1.58 10.70
CA VAL A 29 2.52 2.68 9.81
C VAL A 29 1.72 3.94 10.09
N TRP A 30 2.39 5.08 10.02
CA TRP A 30 1.78 6.40 10.00
C TRP A 30 2.47 7.28 8.97
N SER A 31 1.79 8.37 8.57
CA SER A 31 2.40 9.40 7.74
C SER A 31 2.81 10.59 8.60
N GLU A 32 3.93 11.18 8.28
CA GLU A 32 4.39 12.46 8.80
C GLU A 32 4.83 13.37 7.64
N GLU A 33 5.05 14.64 7.96
CA GLU A 33 5.64 15.60 7.05
C GLU A 33 7.13 15.74 7.40
N SER A 34 8.01 15.58 6.41
CA SER A 34 9.44 15.82 6.60
C SER A 34 9.75 17.32 6.67
N ALA A 35 10.98 17.67 7.04
CA ALA A 35 11.40 19.06 7.23
C ALA A 35 11.24 19.94 5.96
N ASP A 36 11.26 19.34 4.77
CA ASP A 36 11.06 19.96 3.46
C ASP A 36 9.59 19.94 2.98
N GLY A 37 8.67 19.47 3.82
CA GLY A 37 7.23 19.41 3.54
C GLY A 37 6.80 18.21 2.71
N MET A 38 7.67 17.20 2.55
CA MET A 38 7.33 15.99 1.80
C MET A 38 6.59 14.98 2.69
N LEU A 39 5.70 14.22 2.07
CA LEU A 39 5.00 13.13 2.72
C LEU A 39 6.00 12.01 2.99
N ARG A 40 6.08 11.58 4.25
CA ARG A 40 6.93 10.48 4.70
C ARG A 40 6.08 9.43 5.39
N TYR A 41 6.35 8.16 5.14
CA TYR A 41 5.73 7.03 5.83
C TYR A 41 6.71 6.38 6.77
N VAL A 42 6.34 6.24 8.05
CA VAL A 42 7.17 5.58 9.05
C VAL A 42 6.60 4.21 9.35
N PHE A 43 7.38 3.18 9.05
CA PHE A 43 7.08 1.80 9.40
C PHE A 43 7.75 1.42 10.71
N PHE A 44 7.00 0.78 11.60
CA PHE A 44 7.47 0.35 12.91
C PHE A 44 7.05 -1.08 13.19
N GLY A 45 8.03 -1.91 13.58
CA GLY A 45 7.89 -3.35 13.78
C GLY A 45 9.26 -3.97 14.03
N MET A 46 9.36 -5.30 13.95
CA MET A 46 10.65 -5.98 14.01
C MET A 46 11.51 -5.64 12.78
N LYS A 47 12.83 -5.75 12.92
CA LYS A 47 13.78 -5.38 11.87
C LYS A 47 13.47 -6.05 10.51
N ALA A 48 13.30 -7.38 10.51
CA ALA A 48 13.01 -8.13 9.28
C ALA A 48 11.67 -7.72 8.63
N ASP A 49 10.66 -7.45 9.46
CA ASP A 49 9.33 -7.04 9.01
C ASP A 49 9.35 -5.63 8.39
N VAL A 50 10.11 -4.71 9.00
CA VAL A 50 10.30 -3.35 8.48
C VAL A 50 11.14 -3.35 7.20
N GLU A 51 12.16 -4.19 7.09
CA GLU A 51 12.94 -4.36 5.86
C GLU A 51 12.07 -4.90 4.72
N ALA A 52 11.21 -5.91 5.01
CA ALA A 52 10.23 -6.41 4.04
C ALA A 52 9.21 -5.33 3.64
N ALA A 53 8.71 -4.54 4.59
CA ALA A 53 7.78 -3.45 4.31
C ALA A 53 8.41 -2.38 3.41
N ARG A 54 9.67 -2.01 3.64
CA ARG A 54 10.40 -1.07 2.79
C ARG A 54 10.59 -1.61 1.38
N PHE A 55 11.03 -2.86 1.25
CA PHE A 55 11.20 -3.47 -0.07
C PHE A 55 9.88 -3.51 -0.85
N LEU A 56 8.79 -3.93 -0.21
CA LEU A 56 7.47 -4.00 -0.85
C LEU A 56 6.87 -2.62 -1.14
N HIS A 57 7.18 -1.60 -0.34
CA HIS A 57 6.84 -0.22 -0.68
C HIS A 57 7.45 0.18 -2.03
N ASP A 58 8.75 -0.05 -2.21
CA ASP A 58 9.46 0.31 -3.43
C ASP A 58 8.92 -0.49 -4.64
N LEU A 59 8.61 -1.77 -4.45
CA LEU A 59 7.98 -2.60 -5.48
C LEU A 59 6.58 -2.10 -5.86
N ILE A 60 5.79 -1.62 -4.89
CA ILE A 60 4.48 -1.03 -5.14
C ILE A 60 4.63 0.26 -5.96
N GLU A 61 5.56 1.15 -5.62
CA GLU A 61 5.80 2.38 -6.41
C GLU A 61 6.18 2.06 -7.87
N ILE A 62 7.08 1.08 -8.09
CA ILE A 62 7.46 0.60 -9.43
C ILE A 62 6.24 0.01 -10.16
N THR A 63 5.41 -0.77 -9.46
CA THR A 63 4.18 -1.35 -10.03
C THR A 63 3.23 -0.24 -10.47
N PHE A 64 3.04 0.81 -9.65
CA PHE A 64 2.19 1.93 -9.99
C PHE A 64 2.65 2.65 -11.25
N GLU A 65 3.95 2.87 -11.41
CA GLU A 65 4.50 3.51 -12.61
C GLU A 65 4.36 2.62 -13.84
N THR A 66 4.71 1.34 -13.72
CA THR A 66 4.63 0.36 -14.80
C THR A 66 3.19 0.19 -15.30
N GLU A 67 2.26 -0.07 -14.39
CA GLU A 67 0.86 -0.28 -14.72
C GLU A 67 0.18 1.00 -15.21
N SER A 68 0.53 2.16 -14.66
CA SER A 68 0.03 3.44 -15.16
C SER A 68 0.50 3.71 -16.59
N THR A 69 1.74 3.34 -16.91
CA THR A 69 2.29 3.46 -18.27
C THR A 69 1.54 2.53 -19.23
N THR A 70 1.39 1.25 -18.87
CA THR A 70 0.60 0.27 -19.65
C THR A 70 -0.83 0.76 -19.89
N PHE A 71 -1.49 1.28 -18.85
CA PHE A 71 -2.85 1.81 -18.97
C PHE A 71 -2.95 3.00 -19.94
N ARG A 72 -1.95 3.91 -19.95
CA ARG A 72 -1.91 5.04 -20.89
C ARG A 72 -1.82 4.60 -22.35
N HIS A 73 -1.24 3.44 -22.62
CA HIS A 73 -1.17 2.85 -23.96
C HIS A 73 -2.43 2.05 -24.34
N GLY A 74 -3.32 1.77 -23.39
CA GLY A 74 -4.55 1.01 -23.61
C GLY A 74 -5.71 1.81 -24.21
N ASP A 75 -6.70 1.09 -24.74
CA ASP A 75 -7.82 1.68 -25.50
C ASP A 75 -8.71 2.62 -24.67
N ILE A 76 -8.95 2.28 -23.39
CA ILE A 76 -9.73 3.13 -22.48
C ILE A 76 -9.09 4.51 -22.38
N TYR A 77 -7.77 4.61 -22.26
CA TYR A 77 -7.10 5.91 -22.12
C TYR A 77 -7.01 6.67 -23.44
N ARG A 78 -6.75 5.95 -24.54
CA ARG A 78 -6.55 6.56 -25.88
C ARG A 78 -7.82 7.21 -26.44
N THR A 79 -8.99 6.64 -26.14
CA THR A 79 -10.30 7.15 -26.60
C THR A 79 -10.76 8.41 -25.88
N LEU A 80 -10.29 8.64 -24.65
CA LEU A 80 -10.64 9.82 -23.85
C LEU A 80 -9.83 11.06 -24.25
N ARG A 81 -10.32 12.24 -23.87
CA ARG A 81 -9.67 13.54 -24.15
C ARG A 81 -9.60 14.41 -22.89
N GLY A 82 -8.65 15.35 -22.87
CA GLY A 82 -8.56 16.40 -21.85
C GLY A 82 -8.68 15.90 -20.40
N GLY A 83 -9.57 16.52 -19.62
CA GLY A 83 -9.80 16.21 -18.21
C GLY A 83 -10.20 14.75 -17.93
N ASP A 84 -10.87 14.09 -18.87
CA ASP A 84 -11.34 12.71 -18.71
C ASP A 84 -10.17 11.72 -18.65
N ARG A 85 -9.05 12.02 -19.33
CA ARG A 85 -7.81 11.22 -19.21
C ARG A 85 -7.25 11.26 -17.80
N ARG A 86 -7.26 12.43 -17.16
CA ARG A 86 -6.79 12.58 -15.78
C ARG A 86 -7.70 11.83 -14.80
N VAL A 87 -9.02 11.91 -14.99
CA VAL A 87 -10.01 11.19 -14.19
C VAL A 87 -9.86 9.68 -14.38
N ALA A 88 -9.69 9.20 -15.61
CA ALA A 88 -9.51 7.78 -15.91
C ALA A 88 -8.21 7.24 -15.32
N LEU A 89 -7.08 7.94 -15.46
CA LEU A 89 -5.83 7.53 -14.83
C LEU A 89 -5.94 7.48 -13.31
N ASN A 90 -6.54 8.51 -12.69
CA ASN A 90 -6.74 8.49 -11.24
C ASN A 90 -7.64 7.33 -10.81
N SER A 91 -8.73 7.06 -11.56
CA SER A 91 -9.63 5.93 -11.33
C SER A 91 -8.91 4.59 -11.46
N PHE A 92 -8.05 4.44 -12.47
CA PHE A 92 -7.18 3.28 -12.65
C PHE A 92 -6.27 3.08 -11.45
N GLN A 93 -5.54 4.12 -11.03
CA GLN A 93 -4.62 4.04 -9.89
C GLN A 93 -5.34 3.72 -8.57
N VAL A 94 -6.57 4.22 -8.36
CA VAL A 94 -7.42 3.83 -7.22
C VAL A 94 -7.81 2.35 -7.30
N GLY A 95 -8.18 1.86 -8.50
CA GLY A 95 -8.45 0.45 -8.75
C GLY A 95 -7.24 -0.42 -8.45
N LEU A 96 -6.06 -0.02 -8.95
CA LEU A 96 -4.78 -0.70 -8.73
C LEU A 96 -4.45 -0.83 -7.25
N ALA A 97 -4.59 0.27 -6.49
CA ALA A 97 -4.40 0.25 -5.05
C ALA A 97 -5.32 -0.74 -4.34
N SER A 98 -6.60 -0.76 -4.74
CA SER A 98 -7.63 -1.67 -4.22
C SER A 98 -7.31 -3.13 -4.53
N GLY A 99 -6.86 -3.43 -5.76
CA GLY A 99 -6.42 -4.76 -6.16
C GLY A 99 -5.21 -5.25 -5.36
N ILE A 100 -4.16 -4.42 -5.24
CA ILE A 100 -2.96 -4.73 -4.45
C ILE A 100 -3.33 -4.98 -2.98
N ALA A 101 -4.15 -4.11 -2.39
CA ALA A 101 -4.58 -4.27 -1.01
C ALA A 101 -5.33 -5.60 -0.78
N ALA A 102 -6.22 -5.97 -1.70
CA ALA A 102 -6.95 -7.24 -1.65
C ALA A 102 -6.00 -8.45 -1.80
N LYS A 103 -5.04 -8.38 -2.72
CA LYS A 103 -4.02 -9.42 -2.94
C LYS A 103 -3.16 -9.63 -1.69
N LEU A 104 -2.64 -8.56 -1.10
CA LEU A 104 -1.85 -8.62 0.14
C LEU A 104 -2.66 -9.24 1.29
N ALA A 105 -3.92 -8.84 1.46
CA ALA A 105 -4.79 -9.42 2.47
C ALA A 105 -5.03 -10.93 2.25
N ALA A 106 -5.28 -11.35 1.02
CA ALA A 106 -5.47 -12.75 0.66
C ALA A 106 -4.20 -13.58 0.92
N LEU A 107 -3.02 -13.07 0.54
CA LEU A 107 -1.74 -13.74 0.79
C LEU A 107 -1.43 -13.86 2.29
N LYS A 108 -1.75 -12.83 3.09
CA LYS A 108 -1.61 -12.91 4.56
C LYS A 108 -2.53 -13.99 5.14
N ALA A 109 -3.80 -14.01 4.72
CA ALA A 109 -4.77 -14.99 5.19
C ALA A 109 -4.36 -16.43 4.81
N ALA A 110 -3.85 -16.64 3.60
CA ALA A 110 -3.32 -17.93 3.16
C ALA A 110 -2.14 -18.39 4.03
N ARG A 111 -1.19 -17.48 4.33
CA ARG A 111 -0.07 -17.76 5.24
C ARG A 111 -0.57 -18.17 6.63
N GLN A 112 -1.50 -17.42 7.20
CA GLN A 112 -2.06 -17.71 8.53
C GLN A 112 -2.86 -19.03 8.58
N GLY A 113 -3.57 -19.37 7.50
CA GLY A 113 -4.32 -20.64 7.40
C GLY A 113 -3.43 -21.88 7.28
N SER A 114 -2.21 -21.73 6.77
CA SER A 114 -1.24 -22.82 6.58
C SER A 114 -0.41 -23.18 7.83
N VAL A 115 -0.43 -22.35 8.88
CA VAL A 115 0.33 -22.60 10.12
C VAL A 115 -0.53 -23.40 11.11
N PRO A 116 -0.05 -24.54 11.66
CA PRO A 116 -0.78 -25.29 12.68
C PRO A 116 -1.15 -24.42 13.87
N LYS A 117 -2.41 -24.50 14.33
CA LYS A 117 -3.02 -23.61 15.32
C LYS A 117 -2.35 -23.55 16.71
N SER A 118 -1.36 -24.39 17.03
CA SER A 118 -0.92 -24.55 18.43
C SER A 118 0.43 -23.92 18.82
N THR A 119 1.11 -23.14 17.97
CA THR A 119 2.34 -22.44 18.41
C THR A 119 2.60 -21.06 17.76
N GLY A 120 1.94 -20.70 16.66
CA GLY A 120 2.29 -19.48 15.90
C GLY A 120 1.52 -18.20 16.26
N PHE A 121 0.28 -18.31 16.76
CA PHE A 121 -0.59 -17.15 17.00
C PHE A 121 -0.23 -16.38 18.28
N ASP A 122 0.24 -17.08 19.31
CA ASP A 122 0.75 -16.44 20.54
C ASP A 122 1.93 -15.52 20.25
N LEU A 123 2.80 -15.89 19.29
CA LEU A 123 3.91 -15.06 18.85
C LEU A 123 3.46 -13.79 18.11
N VAL A 124 2.46 -13.86 17.23
CA VAL A 124 1.97 -12.68 16.50
C VAL A 124 1.20 -11.72 17.42
N ALA A 125 0.38 -12.25 18.33
CA ALA A 125 -0.30 -11.45 19.36
C ALA A 125 0.72 -10.79 20.31
N ALA A 126 1.73 -11.52 20.76
CA ALA A 126 2.83 -10.96 21.56
C ALA A 126 3.61 -9.87 20.81
N LYS A 127 3.85 -10.05 19.51
CA LYS A 127 4.52 -9.05 18.66
C LYS A 127 3.72 -7.75 18.56
N HIS A 128 2.39 -7.83 18.39
CA HIS A 128 1.54 -6.64 18.38
C HIS A 128 1.49 -5.93 19.74
N ALA A 129 1.48 -6.68 20.84
CA ALA A 129 1.49 -6.12 22.19
C ALA A 129 2.78 -5.32 22.48
N VAL A 130 3.94 -5.87 22.11
CA VAL A 130 5.24 -5.16 22.25
C VAL A 130 5.26 -3.89 21.40
N VAL A 131 4.73 -3.93 20.17
CA VAL A 131 4.66 -2.75 19.31
C VAL A 131 3.77 -1.66 19.91
N ASP A 132 2.65 -2.03 20.51
CA ASP A 132 1.74 -1.07 21.14
C ASP A 132 2.33 -0.47 22.43
N GLU A 133 3.08 -1.24 23.22
CA GLU A 133 3.83 -0.76 24.39
C GLU A 133 4.95 0.23 24.00
N GLU A 134 5.71 -0.06 22.93
CA GLU A 134 6.74 0.86 22.44
C GLU A 134 6.13 2.16 21.90
N ILE A 135 5.00 2.07 21.18
CA ILE A 135 4.28 3.26 20.71
C ILE A 135 3.79 4.12 21.88
N ALA A 136 3.25 3.48 22.94
CA ALA A 136 2.84 4.18 24.15
C ALA A 136 4.03 4.85 24.87
N ARG A 137 5.18 4.18 24.93
CA ARG A 137 6.41 4.71 25.54
C ARG A 137 6.99 5.91 24.79
N LEU A 138 6.80 5.98 23.47
CA LEU A 138 7.28 7.07 22.62
C LEU A 138 6.46 8.36 22.72
N GLY A 139 5.33 8.37 23.45
CA GLY A 139 4.55 9.59 23.69
C GLY A 139 3.94 10.23 22.43
N LEU A 140 3.69 9.42 21.39
CA LEU A 140 3.23 9.90 20.09
C LEU A 140 1.73 10.27 20.10
N ASN A 141 1.40 11.46 19.61
CA ASN A 141 0.02 11.90 19.42
C ASN A 141 -0.43 11.61 17.98
N PHE A 142 -1.36 10.66 17.82
CA PHE A 142 -1.92 10.31 16.50
C PHE A 142 -3.26 11.01 16.28
N THR A 143 -3.50 11.46 15.05
CA THR A 143 -4.83 11.91 14.62
C THR A 143 -5.35 10.94 13.55
N SER A 144 -6.59 10.47 13.73
CA SER A 144 -7.30 9.74 12.69
C SER A 144 -8.01 10.74 11.78
N ARG A 145 -7.85 10.62 10.46
CA ARG A 145 -8.50 11.49 9.48
C ARG A 145 -9.57 10.71 8.72
N ALA A 146 -10.79 11.23 8.70
CA ALA A 146 -11.91 10.63 7.99
C ALA A 146 -11.62 10.49 6.48
N THR A 147 -12.00 9.34 5.91
CA THR A 147 -11.91 9.06 4.48
C THR A 147 -12.86 9.99 3.72
N THR A 148 -12.35 10.82 2.82
CA THR A 148 -13.15 11.83 2.09
C THR A 148 -14.04 11.22 1.00
N ALA A 149 -15.14 11.92 0.70
CA ALA A 149 -16.32 11.57 -0.12
C ALA A 149 -16.11 10.83 -1.47
N ARG A 150 -17.19 10.15 -1.91
CA ARG A 150 -17.34 9.47 -3.22
C ARG A 150 -16.97 10.42 -4.37
N ARG A 151 -15.76 10.26 -4.93
CA ARG A 151 -15.36 10.93 -6.18
C ARG A 151 -16.01 10.24 -7.37
N PHE A 152 -16.26 10.98 -8.44
CA PHE A 152 -16.66 10.42 -9.73
C PHE A 152 -15.53 9.50 -10.23
N VAL A 153 -15.85 8.23 -10.51
CA VAL A 153 -14.90 7.21 -10.95
C VAL A 153 -15.26 6.79 -12.36
N HIS A 154 -14.27 6.75 -13.26
CA HIS A 154 -14.44 6.10 -14.55
C HIS A 154 -14.44 4.58 -14.32
N GLY A 155 -15.61 3.94 -14.38
CA GLY A 155 -15.80 2.54 -14.01
C GLY A 155 -14.87 1.55 -14.72
N GLY A 156 -14.72 1.67 -16.05
CA GLY A 156 -13.84 0.80 -16.83
C GLY A 156 -12.36 0.90 -16.43
N ALA A 157 -11.85 2.12 -16.25
CA ALA A 157 -10.48 2.37 -15.79
C ALA A 157 -10.26 1.81 -14.37
N TYR A 158 -11.20 2.00 -13.46
CA TYR A 158 -11.12 1.42 -12.11
C TYR A 158 -11.10 -0.11 -12.15
N ALA A 159 -11.96 -0.74 -12.95
CA ALA A 159 -11.97 -2.20 -13.10
C ALA A 159 -10.65 -2.72 -13.68
N ALA A 160 -10.10 -2.06 -14.70
CA ALA A 160 -8.81 -2.39 -15.29
C ALA A 160 -7.66 -2.28 -14.26
N GLY A 161 -7.64 -1.20 -13.47
CA GLY A 161 -6.66 -1.04 -12.40
C GLY A 161 -6.80 -2.12 -11.34
N LYS A 162 -8.02 -2.44 -10.91
CA LYS A 162 -8.28 -3.51 -9.93
C LYS A 162 -7.78 -4.87 -10.44
N ALA A 163 -7.99 -5.17 -11.72
CA ALA A 163 -7.50 -6.39 -12.34
C ALA A 163 -5.96 -6.44 -12.36
N ALA A 164 -5.29 -5.35 -12.77
CA ALA A 164 -3.84 -5.24 -12.72
C ALA A 164 -3.30 -5.46 -11.29
N GLY A 165 -3.92 -4.83 -10.29
CA GLY A 165 -3.52 -5.00 -8.89
C GLY A 165 -3.71 -6.40 -8.34
N ALA A 166 -4.64 -7.19 -8.90
CA ALA A 166 -4.80 -8.59 -8.52
C ALA A 166 -3.65 -9.49 -9.00
N LEU A 167 -2.91 -9.05 -10.01
CA LEU A 167 -1.72 -9.71 -10.55
C LEU A 167 -0.42 -9.31 -9.84
N PHE A 168 -0.49 -8.36 -8.89
CA PHE A 168 0.67 -7.97 -8.11
C PHE A 168 1.25 -9.17 -7.35
N GLU A 169 2.55 -9.41 -7.50
CA GLU A 169 3.26 -10.45 -6.78
C GLU A 169 4.27 -9.81 -5.81
N PRO A 170 4.18 -10.08 -4.49
CA PRO A 170 5.10 -9.51 -3.49
C PRO A 170 6.44 -10.27 -3.43
N THR A 171 6.89 -10.80 -4.56
CA THR A 171 8.17 -11.47 -4.73
C THR A 171 8.92 -10.81 -5.87
N ALA A 172 10.23 -10.58 -5.68
CA ALA A 172 11.10 -10.28 -6.82
C ALA A 172 11.11 -11.53 -7.71
N VAL A 173 10.42 -11.48 -8.85
CA VAL A 173 10.76 -12.39 -9.94
C VAL A 173 12.11 -11.90 -10.45
N LEU A 174 13.18 -12.45 -9.90
CA LEU A 174 14.49 -12.40 -10.54
C LEU A 174 14.35 -13.27 -11.80
N THR A 175 13.95 -12.65 -12.90
CA THR A 175 14.12 -13.23 -14.23
C THR A 175 15.61 -13.43 -14.41
N SER A 176 16.03 -14.70 -14.36
CA SER A 176 17.36 -15.17 -14.71
C SER A 176 17.52 -15.23 -16.23
#